data_AF-A0A401QFS2-F1
#
_entry.id   AF-A0A401QFS2-F1
#
_cell.length_a   1.000
_cell.length_b   1.000
_cell.length_c   1.000
_cell.angle_alpha   90.00
_cell.angle_beta   90.00
_cell.angle_gamma   90.00
#
_symmetry.space_group_name_H-M   'P 1'
#
loop_
_entity.id
_entity.type
_entity.pdbx_description
1 polymer ?
#
loop_
_entity_poly.entity_id
_entity_poly.type
_entity_poly.pdbx_seq_one_letter_code
_entity_poly.pdbx_strand_id
1 'polypeptide(L)' 'MLSTTVTFSFVLEQVDSYELIVSDDIGEILLVKIEKRKYWVHDDWYCKYITIKTPTGEYMEFPCYRWVTDHKEIELRDGH' A
#
# COMPACT_ATOMS: atom_id res chain seq x y z
N MET A 1 8.67 -6.65 -14.41
CA MET A 1 7.77 -5.74 -13.68
C MET A 1 8.65 -4.97 -12.71
N LEU A 2 8.78 -3.66 -12.87
CA LEU A 2 9.52 -2.84 -11.92
C LEU A 2 8.63 -2.65 -10.68
N SER A 3 9.20 -2.82 -9.50
CA SER A 3 8.49 -2.64 -8.23
C SER A 3 9.36 -1.86 -7.27
N THR A 4 8.79 -0.88 -6.59
CA THR A 4 9.42 -0.25 -5.43
C THR A 4 8.78 -0.77 -4.16
N THR A 5 9.54 -0.87 -3.07
CA THR A 5 9.04 -1.36 -1.78
C THR A 5 9.44 -0.40 -0.69
N VAL A 6 8.46 -0.08 0.16
CA VAL A 6 8.59 0.84 1.28
C VAL A 6 7.94 0.23 2.51
N THR A 7 8.48 0.54 3.68
CA THR A 7 7.99 0.02 4.95
C THR A 7 7.50 1.18 5.80
N PHE A 8 6.28 1.03 6.32
CA PHE A 8 5.62 2.02 7.15
C PHE A 8 5.11 1.37 8.44
N SER A 9 4.78 2.22 9.42
CA SER A 9 4.09 1.80 10.64
C SER A 9 2.82 2.63 10.77
N PHE A 10 1.71 1.96 11.03
CA PHE A 10 0.38 2.55 11.02
C PHE A 10 -0.21 2.57 12.42
N VAL A 11 -1.02 3.59 12.71
CA VAL A 11 -1.80 3.71 13.95
C VAL A 11 -3.28 3.49 13.63
N LEU A 12 -4.02 2.97 14.61
CA LEU A 12 -5.47 2.77 14.49
C LEU A 12 -6.17 4.08 14.14
N GLU A 13 -7.12 3.98 13.20
CA GLU A 13 -7.98 5.09 12.73
C GLU A 13 -7.25 6.29 12.12
N GLN A 14 -5.96 6.15 11.78
CA GLN A 14 -5.17 7.20 11.15
C GLN A 14 -5.15 7.04 9.62
N VAL A 15 -5.07 8.17 8.91
CA VAL A 15 -4.70 8.25 7.50
C VAL A 15 -3.30 8.82 7.42
N ASP A 16 -2.36 8.02 6.95
CA ASP A 16 -0.98 8.44 6.76
C ASP A 16 -0.70 8.72 5.27
N SER A 17 0.19 9.69 5.01
CA SER A 17 0.61 10.08 3.66
C SER A 17 2.12 10.13 3.59
N TYR A 18 2.69 9.52 2.56
CA TYR A 18 4.13 9.38 2.39
C TYR A 18 4.56 9.77 0.99
N GLU A 19 5.72 10.41 0.89
CA GLU A 19 6.32 10.75 -0.39
C GLU A 19 7.31 9.65 -0.78
N LEU A 20 7.12 9.08 -1.98
CA LEU A 20 7.93 7.99 -2.48
C LEU A 20 8.81 8.46 -3.64
N ILE A 21 10.12 8.45 -3.41
CA ILE A 21 11.11 8.72 -4.45
C ILE A 21 11.52 7.38 -5.05
N VAL A 22 11.22 7.20 -6.34
CA VAL A 22 11.58 5.99 -7.09
C VAL A 22 12.73 6.34 -8.04
N SER A 23 13.78 5.52 -8.05
CA SER A 23 14.97 5.75 -8.88
C SER A 23 14.72 5.56 -10.37
N ASP A 24 13.76 4.70 -10.70
CA ASP A 24 13.46 4.27 -12.05
C ASP A 24 12.00 4.56 -12.39
N ASP A 25 11.73 4.85 -13.66
CA ASP A 25 10.35 4.98 -14.15
C ASP A 25 9.66 3.60 -14.11
N ILE A 26 8.70 3.46 -13.20
CA ILE A 26 7.91 2.23 -13.04
C ILE A 26 6.76 2.14 -14.05
N GLY A 27 6.52 3.20 -14.84
CA GLY A 27 5.40 3.29 -15.78
C GLY A 27 4.05 3.42 -15.07
N GLU A 28 3.02 2.86 -15.69
CA GLU A 28 1.67 2.84 -15.14
C GLU A 28 1.56 1.90 -13.93
N ILE A 29 0.89 2.36 -12.88
CA ILE A 29 0.73 1.59 -11.64
C ILE A 29 -0.43 0.61 -11.81
N LEU A 30 -0.10 -0.68 -11.99
CA LEU A 30 -1.10 -1.72 -12.24
C LEU A 30 -1.67 -2.37 -10.98
N LEU A 31 -0.89 -2.39 -9.88
CA LEU A 31 -1.26 -3.04 -8.64
C LEU A 31 -0.47 -2.49 -7.46
N VAL A 32 -1.04 -2.63 -6.27
CA VAL A 32 -0.37 -2.36 -5.00
C VAL A 32 -0.26 -3.66 -4.21
N LYS A 33 0.96 -3.96 -3.74
CA LYS A 33 1.22 -5.11 -2.86
C LYS A 33 1.40 -4.63 -1.43
N ILE A 34 0.67 -5.25 -0.51
CA ILE A 34 0.81 -5.03 0.93
C ILE A 34 1.33 -6.32 1.54
N GLU A 35 2.42 -6.21 2.28
CA GLU A 35 2.95 -7.29 3.12
C GLU A 35 3.10 -6.77 4.54
N LYS A 36 2.54 -7.50 5.51
CA LYS A 36 2.76 -7.24 6.93
C LYS A 36 3.96 -8.04 7.42
N ARG A 37 5.00 -7.34 7.89
CA ARG A 37 6.12 -7.96 8.59
C ARG A 37 5.69 -8.34 10.00
N LYS A 38 6.07 -9.54 10.42
CA LYS A 38 5.75 -10.08 11.74
C LYS A 38 6.47 -9.28 12.84
N TYR A 39 5.69 -8.77 13.78
CA TYR A 39 6.21 -8.23 15.04
C TYR A 39 6.05 -9.27 16.16
N TRP A 40 6.72 -9.04 17.29
CA TRP A 40 6.62 -9.93 18.47
C TRP A 40 5.22 -9.89 19.11
N VAL A 41 4.43 -8.87 18.82
CA VAL A 41 3.07 -8.66 19.32
C VAL A 41 2.11 -8.83 18.15
N HIS A 42 0.93 -9.42 18.40
CA HIS A 42 -0.15 -9.47 17.42
C HIS A 42 -0.70 -8.07 17.16
N ASP A 43 -0.57 -7.59 15.93
CA ASP A 43 -0.92 -6.24 15.50
C ASP A 43 -1.57 -6.25 14.11
N ASP A 44 -2.66 -7.00 13.97
CA ASP A 44 -3.47 -7.03 12.74
C ASP A 44 -3.95 -5.62 12.37
N TRP A 45 -3.90 -5.29 11.07
CA TRP A 45 -4.21 -3.94 10.58
C TRP A 45 -5.42 -3.98 9.64
N TYR A 46 -6.46 -3.21 9.96
CA TYR A 46 -7.60 -3.06 9.05
C TYR A 46 -7.31 -1.97 8.01
N CYS A 47 -7.06 -2.38 6.77
CA CYS A 47 -6.79 -1.47 5.67
C CYS A 47 -8.09 -1.17 4.90
N LYS A 48 -8.49 0.11 4.85
CA LYS A 48 -9.68 0.56 4.09
C LYS A 48 -9.36 0.67 2.60
N TYR A 49 -8.40 1.51 2.26
CA TYR A 49 -7.97 1.78 0.89
C TYR A 49 -6.55 2.34 0.89
N ILE A 50 -5.90 2.31 -0.27
CA ILE A 50 -4.66 3.04 -0.54
C ILE A 50 -4.92 3.98 -1.70
N THR A 51 -4.49 5.23 -1.58
CA THR A 51 -4.50 6.18 -2.69
C THR A 51 -3.06 6.52 -3.09
N ILE A 52 -2.81 6.57 -4.39
CA ILE A 52 -1.52 6.99 -4.94
C ILE A 52 -1.74 8.23 -5.77
N LYS A 53 -0.92 9.25 -5.51
CA LYS A 53 -0.80 10.42 -6.37
C LYS A 53 0.41 10.22 -7.29
N THR A 54 0.19 10.15 -8.59
CA THR A 54 1.27 10.04 -9.57
C THR A 54 2.02 11.38 -9.70
N PRO A 55 3.25 11.38 -10.24
CA PRO A 55 3.96 12.63 -10.55
C PRO A 55 3.21 13.53 -11.54
N THR A 56 2.34 12.95 -12.38
CA THR A 56 1.45 13.70 -13.31
C THR A 56 0.29 14.39 -12.59
N GLY A 57 0.07 14.10 -11.30
CA GLY A 57 -0.97 14.68 -10.48
C GLY A 57 -2.28 13.90 -10.46
N GLU A 58 -2.32 12.73 -11.09
CA GLU A 58 -3.48 11.84 -11.12
C GLU A 58 -3.57 11.04 -9.81
N TYR A 59 -4.81 10.75 -9.39
CA TYR A 59 -5.08 9.97 -8.19
C TYR A 59 -5.64 8.60 -8.58
N MET A 60 -5.05 7.55 -8.04
CA MET A 60 -5.49 6.16 -8.21
C MET A 60 -5.88 5.60 -6.85
N GLU A 61 -7.08 5.01 -6.76
CA GLU A 61 -7.56 4.36 -5.54
C GLU A 61 -7.53 2.83 -5.67
N PHE A 62 -6.95 2.20 -4.66
CA PHE A 62 -6.84 0.76 -4.51
C PHE A 62 -7.67 0.34 -3.27
N PRO A 63 -8.95 -0.05 -3.44
CA PRO A 63 -9.80 -0.46 -2.33
C PRO A 63 -9.30 -1.78 -1.70
N CYS A 64 -9.28 -1.85 -0.38
CA CYS A 64 -8.79 -3.02 0.36
C CYS A 64 -9.88 -3.67 1.22
N TYR A 65 -10.53 -2.89 2.10
CA TYR A 65 -11.60 -3.27 3.02
C TYR A 65 -11.45 -4.65 3.70
N ARG A 66 -10.23 -5.00 4.13
CA ARG A 66 -9.92 -6.27 4.78
C ARG A 66 -8.81 -6.14 5.82
N TRP A 67 -8.78 -7.11 6.73
CA TRP A 67 -7.70 -7.26 7.70
C TRP A 67 -6.43 -7.78 7.02
N VAL A 68 -5.33 -7.08 7.26
CA VAL A 68 -3.97 -7.46 6.89
C VAL A 68 -3.35 -8.15 8.11
N THR A 69 -3.20 -9.46 8.00
CA THR A 69 -2.64 -10.32 9.06
C THR A 69 -1.23 -10.74 8.70
N ASP A 70 -0.53 -11.37 9.64
CA ASP A 70 0.76 -11.98 9.36
C ASP A 70 0.63 -13.04 8.24
N HIS A 71 1.71 -13.20 7.46
CA HIS A 71 1.93 -14.31 6.52
C HIS A 71 1.15 -14.30 5.19
N LYS A 72 0.46 -13.21 4.84
CA LYS A 72 -0.24 -13.11 3.55
C LYS A 72 0.05 -11.80 2.83
N GLU A 73 0.67 -11.92 1.65
CA GLU A 73 0.71 -10.82 0.69
C GLU A 73 -0.70 -10.54 0.19
N ILE A 74 -1.03 -9.26 0.13
CA ILE A 74 -2.29 -8.76 -0.40
C ILE A 74 -1.99 -7.97 -1.67
N GLU A 75 -2.54 -8.42 -2.78
CA GLU A 75 -2.56 -7.66 -4.04
C GLU A 75 -3.87 -6.88 -4.14
N LEU A 76 -3.75 -5.58 -4.39
CA LEU A 76 -4.85 -4.66 -4.69
C LEU A 76 -4.75 -4.22 -6.15
N ARG A 77 -5.90 -4.18 -6.80
CA ARG A 77 -6.09 -3.58 -8.12
C ARG A 77 -6.91 -2.31 -7.97
N ASP A 78 -6.84 -1.45 -8.97
CA ASP A 78 -7.70 -0.28 -9.05
C ASP A 78 -9.18 -0.70 -9.04
N GLY A 79 -10.03 0.15 -8.46
CA GLY A 79 -11.45 -0.14 -8.24
C GLY A 79 -12.37 0.05 -9.46
N HIS A 80 -11.83 0.14 -10.68
CA HIS A 80 -12.57 0.39 -11.91
C HIS A 80 -13.11 -0.88 -12.58
#